data_AF-A0A956DA57-F1
#
_entry.id   AF-A0A956DA57-F1
#
_cell.length_a   1.000
_cell.length_b   1.000
_cell.length_c   1.000
_cell.angle_alpha   90.00
_cell.angle_beta   90.00
_cell.angle_gamma   90.00
#
_symmetry.space_group_name_H-M   'P 1'
#
loop_
_entity.id
_entity.type
_entity.pdbx_description
1 polymer ?
#
loop_
_entity_poly.entity_id
_entity_poly.type
_entity_poly.pdbx_seq_one_letter_code
_entity_poly.pdbx_strand_id
1 'polypeptide(L)'
;MLDVAAQHAPVQDELRAAFDRVMTHGQFILGPEVASFEKAIAAYVGCEHAIGVSSGTDALLVALMALDVGPGDEVVTTPFSFFATGGCI
;
A
#
# COMPACT_ATOMS: atom_id res chain seq x y z
N MET A 1 14.90 -11.87 11.62
CA MET A 1 14.79 -11.01 10.41
C MET A 1 14.32 -11.89 9.27
N LEU A 2 13.45 -11.41 8.39
CA LEU A 2 12.89 -12.21 7.29
C LEU A 2 13.94 -12.45 6.19
N ASP A 3 14.06 -13.67 5.67
CA ASP A 3 14.93 -13.97 4.51
C ASP A 3 14.18 -13.73 3.20
N VAL A 4 14.27 -12.50 2.73
CA VAL A 4 13.61 -12.06 1.49
C VAL A 4 14.27 -12.70 0.26
N ALA A 5 15.56 -13.02 0.32
CA ALA A 5 16.27 -13.63 -0.80
C ALA A 5 15.74 -15.04 -1.10
N ALA A 6 15.52 -15.83 -0.05
CA ALA A 6 14.90 -17.15 -0.17
C ALA A 6 13.46 -17.06 -0.73
N GLN A 7 12.69 -16.03 -0.35
CA GLN A 7 11.33 -15.82 -0.85
C GLN A 7 11.29 -15.40 -2.33
N HIS A 8 12.26 -14.61 -2.79
CA HIS A 8 12.33 -14.15 -4.18
C HIS A 8 12.84 -15.23 -5.15
N ALA A 9 13.70 -16.14 -4.69
CA ALA A 9 14.31 -17.19 -5.52
C ALA A 9 13.31 -17.95 -6.41
N PRO A 10 12.15 -18.46 -5.90
CA PRO A 10 11.19 -19.19 -6.73
C PRO A 10 10.47 -18.34 -7.79
N VAL A 11 10.46 -17.01 -7.66
CA VAL A 11 9.71 -16.09 -8.55
C VAL A 11 10.63 -15.09 -9.28
N GLN A 12 11.94 -15.37 -9.33
CA GLN A 12 12.93 -14.41 -9.80
C GLN A 12 12.71 -14.00 -11.27
N ASP A 13 12.34 -14.93 -12.13
CA ASP A 13 12.11 -14.64 -13.55
C ASP A 13 10.85 -13.76 -13.75
N GLU A 14 9.81 -13.99 -12.95
CA GLU A 14 8.59 -13.16 -12.97
C GLU A 14 8.87 -11.73 -12.52
N LEU A 15 9.68 -11.57 -11.45
CA LEU A 15 10.12 -10.26 -10.98
C LEU A 15 10.91 -9.52 -12.05
N ARG A 16 11.89 -10.19 -12.69
CA ARG A 16 12.68 -9.59 -13.78
C ARG A 16 11.81 -9.16 -14.96
N ALA A 17 10.88 -10.01 -15.38
CA ALA A 17 9.94 -9.66 -16.44
C ALA A 17 9.07 -8.45 -16.08
N ALA A 18 8.66 -8.29 -14.81
CA ALA A 18 7.94 -7.12 -14.35
C ALA A 18 8.80 -5.84 -14.40
N PHE A 19 10.06 -5.91 -13.95
CA PHE A 19 11.00 -4.80 -14.06
C PHE A 19 11.23 -4.40 -15.52
N ASP A 20 11.47 -5.36 -16.41
CA ASP A 20 11.73 -5.10 -17.82
C ASP A 20 10.53 -4.41 -18.50
N ARG A 21 9.29 -4.80 -18.16
CA ARG A 21 8.09 -4.12 -18.66
C ARG A 21 8.08 -2.64 -18.27
N VAL A 22 8.25 -2.34 -16.99
CA VAL A 22 8.26 -0.96 -16.46
C VAL A 22 9.37 -0.13 -17.10
N MET A 23 10.58 -0.71 -17.21
CA MET A 23 11.71 -0.05 -17.87
C MET A 23 11.46 0.21 -19.35
N THR A 24 10.74 -0.67 -20.03
CA THR A 24 10.46 -0.55 -21.47
C THR A 24 9.49 0.60 -21.76
N HIS A 25 8.42 0.75 -20.98
CA HIS A 25 7.44 1.83 -21.21
C HIS A 25 7.76 3.12 -20.45
N GLY A 26 8.63 3.08 -19.44
CA GLY A 26 9.16 4.27 -18.74
C GLY A 26 8.14 5.04 -17.87
N GLN A 27 6.99 4.46 -17.57
CA GLN A 27 5.95 5.10 -16.74
C GLN A 27 6.14 4.70 -15.28
N PHE A 28 7.04 5.40 -14.60
CA PHE A 28 7.44 5.05 -13.23
C PHE A 28 6.46 5.51 -12.14
N ILE A 29 5.61 6.50 -12.44
CA ILE A 29 4.65 7.09 -11.50
C ILE A 29 3.25 6.88 -12.04
N LEU A 30 2.39 6.24 -11.25
CA LEU A 30 0.99 5.95 -11.60
C LEU A 30 0.85 5.21 -12.95
N GLY A 31 1.78 4.32 -13.24
CA GLY A 31 1.77 3.47 -14.42
C GLY A 31 0.69 2.37 -14.39
N PRO A 32 0.54 1.61 -15.48
CA PRO A 32 -0.51 0.59 -15.61
C PRO A 32 -0.40 -0.51 -14.55
N GLU A 33 0.79 -0.82 -14.07
CA GLU A 33 1.03 -1.77 -12.98
C GLU A 33 0.31 -1.35 -11.69
N VAL A 34 0.29 -0.05 -11.37
CA VAL A 34 -0.38 0.49 -10.17
C VAL A 34 -1.89 0.28 -10.29
N ALA A 35 -2.49 0.70 -11.40
CA ALA A 35 -3.92 0.56 -11.63
C ALA A 35 -4.36 -0.92 -11.70
N SER A 36 -3.51 -1.80 -12.25
CA SER A 36 -3.77 -3.24 -12.26
C SER A 36 -3.69 -3.83 -10.85
N PHE A 37 -2.71 -3.40 -10.05
CA PHE A 37 -2.54 -3.86 -8.69
C PHE A 37 -3.70 -3.43 -7.79
N GLU A 38 -4.15 -2.18 -7.88
CA GLU A 38 -5.32 -1.67 -7.15
C GLU A 38 -6.57 -2.52 -7.45
N LYS A 39 -6.84 -2.82 -8.72
CA LYS A 39 -7.96 -3.70 -9.09
C LYS A 39 -7.82 -5.11 -8.51
N ALA A 40 -6.61 -5.69 -8.58
CA ALA A 40 -6.35 -7.02 -8.05
C ALA A 40 -6.52 -7.08 -6.53
N ILE A 41 -6.06 -6.07 -5.79
CA ILE A 41 -6.21 -5.97 -4.34
C ILE A 41 -7.65 -5.75 -3.93
N ALA A 42 -8.39 -4.88 -4.63
CA ALA A 42 -9.81 -4.67 -4.37
C ALA A 42 -10.59 -5.98 -4.49
N ALA A 43 -10.32 -6.76 -5.56
CA ALA A 43 -10.89 -8.08 -5.76
C ALA A 43 -10.46 -9.10 -4.69
N TYR A 44 -9.18 -9.11 -4.31
CA TYR A 44 -8.65 -10.02 -3.30
C TYR A 44 -9.24 -9.79 -1.91
N VAL A 45 -9.39 -8.52 -1.50
CA VAL A 45 -9.94 -8.13 -0.20
C VAL A 45 -11.48 -8.20 -0.19
N GLY A 46 -12.13 -8.06 -1.34
CA GLY A 46 -13.59 -8.03 -1.47
C GLY A 46 -14.18 -6.64 -1.20
N CYS A 47 -13.46 -5.57 -1.54
CA CYS A 47 -13.94 -4.20 -1.45
C CYS A 47 -14.17 -3.58 -2.83
N GLU A 48 -14.94 -2.49 -2.90
CA GLU A 48 -15.26 -1.81 -4.16
C GLU A 48 -14.06 -1.05 -4.74
N HIS A 49 -13.24 -0.47 -3.86
CA HIS A 49 -12.11 0.39 -4.23
C HIS A 49 -10.85 0.01 -3.47
N ALA A 50 -9.70 0.16 -4.13
CA ALA A 50 -8.38 0.20 -3.50
C ALA A 50 -7.60 1.37 -4.10
N ILE A 51 -6.86 2.09 -3.26
CA ILE A 51 -6.08 3.27 -3.64
C ILE A 51 -4.65 3.08 -3.13
N GLY A 52 -3.68 3.09 -4.03
CA GLY A 52 -2.26 3.00 -3.72
C GLY A 52 -1.76 4.30 -3.10
N VAL A 53 -1.07 4.18 -1.95
CA VAL A 53 -0.41 5.28 -1.25
C VAL A 53 1.04 4.90 -0.93
N SER A 54 1.83 5.84 -0.41
CA SER A 54 3.28 5.63 -0.23
C SER A 54 3.63 4.69 0.92
N SER A 55 2.78 4.59 1.95
CA SER A 55 3.03 3.81 3.16
C SER A 55 1.75 3.48 3.93
N GLY A 56 1.86 2.59 4.92
CA GLY A 56 0.75 2.32 5.86
C GLY A 56 0.40 3.51 6.75
N THR A 57 1.35 4.39 7.05
CA THR A 57 1.10 5.64 7.79
C THR A 57 0.24 6.59 6.94
N ASP A 58 0.58 6.77 5.67
CA ASP A 58 -0.20 7.59 4.73
C ASP A 58 -1.61 7.01 4.53
N ALA A 59 -1.74 5.68 4.52
CA ALA A 59 -3.05 5.03 4.41
C ALA A 59 -3.98 5.41 5.57
N LEU A 60 -3.45 5.41 6.80
CA LEU A 60 -4.20 5.85 7.99
C LEU A 60 -4.51 7.34 7.93
N LEU A 61 -3.51 8.17 7.62
CA LEU A 61 -3.66 9.61 7.58
C LEU A 61 -4.68 10.06 6.54
N VAL A 62 -4.61 9.55 5.31
CA VAL A 62 -5.56 9.89 4.23
C VAL A 62 -6.98 9.44 4.58
N ALA A 63 -7.14 8.29 5.24
CA ALA A 63 -8.45 7.84 5.70
C ALA A 63 -9.06 8.79 6.74
N LEU A 64 -8.26 9.24 7.72
CA LEU A 64 -8.70 10.22 8.73
C LEU A 64 -9.03 11.58 8.11
N MET A 65 -8.21 12.05 7.16
CA MET A 65 -8.47 13.27 6.39
C MET A 65 -9.76 13.17 5.58
N ALA A 66 -10.04 12.02 4.95
CA ALA A 66 -11.26 11.80 4.18
C ALA A 66 -12.52 11.76 5.06
N LEU A 67 -12.37 11.40 6.34
CA LEU A 67 -13.42 11.46 7.36
C LEU A 67 -13.53 12.85 8.03
N ASP A 68 -12.68 13.81 7.64
CA ASP A 68 -12.59 15.17 8.20
C ASP A 68 -12.32 15.19 9.72
N VAL A 69 -11.53 14.22 10.22
CA VAL A 69 -11.11 14.16 11.62
C VAL A 69 -10.17 15.32 11.93
N GLY A 70 -10.45 16.05 13.02
CA GLY A 70 -9.69 17.22 13.42
C GLY A 70 -9.69 17.52 14.91
N PRO A 71 -9.24 18.73 15.30
CA PRO A 71 -9.16 19.11 16.71
C PRO A 71 -10.52 19.03 17.41
N GLY A 72 -10.59 18.25 18.49
CA GLY A 72 -11.81 18.02 19.25
C GLY A 72 -12.48 16.68 18.98
N ASP A 73 -12.06 15.95 17.95
CA ASP A 73 -12.50 14.58 17.68
C ASP A 73 -11.69 13.55 18.46
N GLU A 74 -12.28 12.37 18.64
CA GLU A 74 -11.64 11.23 19.30
C GLU A 74 -11.55 10.04 18.35
N VAL A 75 -10.37 9.42 18.27
CA VAL A 75 -10.14 8.17 17.52
C VAL A 75 -9.72 7.08 18.49
N VAL A 76 -10.56 6.06 18.63
CA VAL A 76 -10.27 4.91 19.50
C VAL A 76 -9.24 4.00 18.85
N THR A 77 -8.22 3.61 19.62
CA THR A 77 -7.17 2.67 19.19
C THR A 77 -6.75 1.75 20.34
N THR A 78 -5.75 0.89 20.10
CA THR A 78 -5.17 0.00 21.12
C THR A 78 -3.87 0.58 21.67
N PRO A 79 -3.58 0.43 22.99
CA PRO A 79 -2.29 0.81 23.56
C PRO A 79 -1.14 -0.11 23.12
N PHE A 80 -1.44 -1.22 22.44
CA PHE A 80 -0.46 -2.18 21.94
C PHE A 80 -0.51 -2.27 20.41
N SER A 81 0.10 -1.29 19.75
CA SER A 81 0.27 -1.24 18.29
C SER A 81 1.59 -0.55 17.92
N PHE A 82 1.94 -0.55 16.64
CA PHE A 82 3.02 0.27 16.12
C PHE A 82 2.65 1.77 16.14
N PHE A 83 3.65 2.63 16.34
CA PHE A 83 3.49 4.08 16.55
C PHE A 83 2.65 4.77 15.47
N ALA A 84 2.72 4.32 14.21
CA ALA A 84 1.96 4.89 13.11
C ALA A 84 0.46 5.03 13.42
N THR A 85 -0.12 4.06 14.15
CA THR A 85 -1.55 4.10 14.50
C THR A 85 -1.90 5.31 15.36
N GLY A 86 -1.08 5.60 16.37
CA GLY A 86 -1.29 6.74 17.27
C GLY A 86 -0.75 8.05 16.71
N GLY A 87 0.33 8.01 15.92
CA GLY A 87 0.96 9.20 15.37
C GLY A 87 0.24 9.85 14.18
N CYS A 88 -0.81 9.20 13.64
CA CYS A 88 -1.66 9.76 12.58
C CYS A 88 -2.94 10.42 13.11
N ILE A 89 -3.24 10.27 14.41
CA ILE A 89 -4.39 10.87 15.10
C ILE A 89 -3.93 12.21 15.68
#